data_AF-A0A2P5WNL1-F1
#
_entry.id   AF-A0A2P5WNL1-F1
#
_cell.length_a   1.000
_cell.length_b   1.000
_cell.length_c   1.000
_cell.angle_alpha   90.00
_cell.angle_beta   90.00
_cell.angle_gamma   90.00
#
_symmetry.space_group_name_H-M   'P 1'
#
loop_
_entity.id
_entity.type
_entity.pdbx_description
1 polymer ?
#
loop_
_entity_poly.entity_id
_entity_poly.type
_entity_poly.pdbx_seq_one_letter_code
_entity_poly.pdbx_strand_id
1 'polypeptide(L)'
;MEGNSGGGGADRGGNDVELLCKTLQVEHKLFYFDLKENPRGRYLKISEKTSATRSTIIVPSSGISWFLDLFNYYVNSDDNDLFSKELQLDTKVFYFDIGENRRRSKNSFSSRPVTRSYAKAHNTLLFIA
;
A
#
# COMPACT_ATOMS: atom_id res chain seq x y z
N MET A 1 -17.50 -27.07 19.17
CA MET A 1 -16.30 -27.19 18.32
C MET A 1 -16.50 -26.25 17.14
N GLU A 2 -15.90 -25.07 17.15
CA GLU A 2 -15.72 -24.26 15.94
C GLU A 2 -14.28 -23.75 15.96
N GLY A 3 -13.48 -24.30 15.05
CA GLY A 3 -12.06 -24.05 14.94
C GLY A 3 -11.81 -22.72 14.26
N ASN A 4 -11.17 -21.80 14.99
CA ASN A 4 -10.58 -20.60 14.42
C ASN A 4 -9.25 -20.95 13.75
N SER A 5 -9.32 -21.50 12.53
CA SER A 5 -8.17 -21.79 11.69
C SER A 5 -7.77 -20.54 10.89
N GLY A 6 -7.15 -19.58 11.57
CA GLY A 6 -6.47 -18.44 10.95
C GLY A 6 -5.01 -18.76 10.65
N GLY A 7 -4.75 -19.66 9.70
CA GLY A 7 -3.41 -19.93 9.19
C GLY A 7 -2.95 -18.83 8.23
N GLY A 8 -1.79 -18.21 8.49
CA GLY A 8 -1.30 -17.15 7.59
C GLY A 8 0.06 -16.52 7.89
N GLY A 9 1.14 -17.32 7.89
CA GLY A 9 2.44 -16.90 7.34
C GLY A 9 3.32 -15.93 8.14
N ALA A 10 4.22 -16.52 8.93
CA ALA A 10 5.59 -16.05 9.22
C ALA A 10 5.86 -14.53 9.21
N ASP A 11 5.66 -13.88 10.36
CA ASP A 11 6.43 -12.70 10.76
C ASP A 11 7.36 -13.14 11.89
N ARG A 12 8.33 -14.00 11.56
CA ARG A 12 9.43 -14.34 12.48
C ARG A 12 10.47 -13.23 12.38
N GLY A 13 10.41 -12.28 13.29
CA GLY A 13 11.54 -11.41 13.65
C GLY A 13 11.25 -9.92 13.62
N GLY A 14 11.06 -9.33 14.79
CA GLY A 14 11.03 -7.88 14.99
C GLY A 14 10.24 -7.51 16.23
N ASN A 15 10.70 -6.53 17.01
CA ASN A 15 10.05 -6.02 18.22
C ASN A 15 8.79 -5.20 17.91
N ASP A 16 8.00 -5.64 16.93
CA ASP A 16 6.92 -4.89 16.33
C ASP A 16 5.60 -5.33 16.97
N VAL A 17 5.00 -4.44 17.74
CA VAL A 17 3.70 -4.62 18.39
C VAL A 17 2.60 -4.34 17.39
N GLU A 18 1.69 -5.29 17.18
CA GLU A 18 0.51 -5.07 16.36
C GLU A 18 -0.56 -4.35 17.17
N LEU A 19 -1.00 -3.18 16.70
CA LEU A 19 -2.00 -2.34 17.37
C LEU A 19 -3.40 -2.58 16.82
N LEU A 20 -3.51 -2.73 15.49
CA LEU A 20 -4.77 -2.93 14.80
C LEU A 20 -4.53 -3.69 13.50
N CYS A 21 -5.40 -4.65 13.20
CA CYS A 21 -5.46 -5.33 11.92
C CYS A 21 -6.87 -5.18 11.34
N LYS A 22 -6.96 -4.80 10.07
CA LYS A 22 -8.21 -4.83 9.30
C LYS A 22 -7.97 -5.54 7.97
N THR A 23 -8.99 -6.28 7.53
CA THR A 23 -8.99 -6.94 6.23
C THR A 23 -10.12 -6.37 5.38
N LEU A 24 -9.84 -6.12 4.11
CA LEU A 24 -10.82 -5.69 3.12
C LEU A 24 -10.72 -6.60 1.90
N GLN A 25 -11.83 -7.24 1.55
CA GLN A 25 -11.93 -7.99 0.30
C GLN A 25 -12.56 -7.11 -0.77
N VAL A 26 -11.88 -6.97 -1.91
CA VAL A 26 -12.39 -6.26 -3.08
C VAL A 26 -12.20 -7.17 -4.28
N GLU A 27 -13.30 -7.58 -4.90
CA GLU A 27 -13.32 -8.60 -5.96
C GLU A 27 -12.57 -9.89 -5.54
N HIS A 28 -11.50 -10.23 -6.27
CA HIS A 28 -10.63 -11.38 -6.06
C HIS A 28 -9.36 -11.03 -5.27
N LYS A 29 -9.25 -9.79 -4.79
CA LYS A 29 -8.11 -9.28 -4.02
C LYS A 29 -8.45 -9.17 -2.56
N LEU A 30 -7.49 -9.51 -1.71
CA LEU A 30 -7.60 -9.38 -0.26
C LEU A 30 -6.53 -8.42 0.24
N PHE A 31 -6.97 -7.32 0.85
CA PHE A 31 -6.10 -6.31 1.41
C PHE A 31 -6.03 -6.46 2.93
N TYR A 32 -4.84 -6.44 3.48
CA TYR A 32 -4.57 -6.41 4.91
C TYR A 32 -3.98 -5.05 5.27
N PHE A 33 -4.50 -4.46 6.35
CA PHE A 33 -4.08 -3.17 6.88
C PHE A 33 -3.68 -3.37 8.33
N ASP A 34 -2.37 -3.50 8.57
CA ASP A 34 -1.81 -3.76 9.89
C ASP A 34 -1.14 -2.49 10.41
N LEU A 35 -1.75 -1.83 11.39
CA LEU A 35 -1.13 -0.74 12.13
C LEU A 35 -0.23 -1.36 13.20
N LYS A 36 1.07 -1.12 13.09
CA LYS A 36 2.09 -1.67 13.98
C LYS A 36 2.92 -0.55 14.60
N GLU A 37 3.57 -0.87 15.71
CA GLU A 37 4.48 0.01 16.44
C GLU A 37 5.78 -0.71 16.72
N ASN A 38 6.90 -0.04 16.50
CA ASN A 38 8.21 -0.51 16.90
C ASN A 38 8.98 0.65 17.56
N PRO A 39 10.20 0.43 18.09
CA PRO A 39 10.96 1.50 18.73
C PRO A 39 11.29 2.70 17.82
N ARG A 40 11.13 2.58 16.49
CA ARG A 40 11.28 3.71 15.54
C ARG A 40 9.98 4.50 15.32
N GLY A 41 8.86 4.02 15.86
CA GLY A 41 7.54 4.65 15.79
C GLY A 41 6.47 3.75 15.16
N ARG A 42 5.32 4.37 14.89
CA ARG A 42 4.15 3.68 14.32
C ARG A 42 4.13 3.74 12.80
N TYR A 43 3.71 2.65 12.18
CA TYR A 43 3.56 2.53 10.73
C TYR A 43 2.38 1.64 10.37
N LEU A 44 1.81 1.88 9.19
CA LEU A 44 0.77 1.06 8.58
C LEU A 44 1.39 0.17 7.50
N LYS A 45 1.26 -1.15 7.65
CA LYS A 45 1.62 -2.14 6.65
C LYS A 45 0.38 -2.47 5.84
N ILE A 46 0.45 -2.25 4.52
CA ILE A 46 -0.65 -2.54 3.61
C ILE A 46 -0.19 -3.68 2.69
N SER A 47 -0.85 -4.84 2.79
CA SER A 47 -0.58 -6.00 1.95
C SER A 47 -1.74 -6.27 1.01
N GLU A 48 -1.49 -6.31 -0.29
CA GLU A 48 -2.40 -6.88 -1.28
C GLU A 48 -2.06 -8.35 -1.49
N LYS A 49 -3.05 -9.23 -1.38
CA LYS A 49 -2.94 -10.65 -1.69
C LYS A 49 -3.91 -11.00 -2.81
N THR A 50 -3.38 -11.62 -3.86
CA THR A 50 -4.13 -12.26 -4.94
C THR A 50 -3.94 -13.77 -4.87
N SER A 51 -4.59 -14.53 -5.77
CA SER A 51 -4.36 -15.98 -5.87
C SER A 51 -2.91 -16.34 -6.23
N ALA A 52 -2.19 -15.44 -6.91
CA ALA A 52 -0.85 -15.70 -7.44
C ALA A 52 0.27 -15.00 -6.67
N THR A 53 0.03 -13.81 -6.12
CA THR A 53 1.08 -12.94 -5.58
C THR A 53 0.64 -12.21 -4.31
N ARG A 54 1.61 -11.81 -3.50
CA ARG A 54 1.43 -10.90 -2.38
C ARG A 54 2.40 -9.73 -2.50
N SER A 55 1.87 -8.52 -2.48
CA SER A 55 2.62 -7.26 -2.56
C SER A 55 2.40 -6.48 -1.27
N THR A 56 3.41 -5.78 -0.77
CA THR A 56 3.30 -5.05 0.51
C THR A 56 4.04 -3.73 0.47
N ILE A 57 3.41 -2.72 1.05
CA ILE A 57 4.04 -1.42 1.33
C ILE A 57 3.97 -1.12 2.83
N ILE A 58 4.88 -0.27 3.27
CA ILE A 58 4.91 0.27 4.63
C ILE A 58 4.81 1.78 4.51
N VAL A 59 3.86 2.35 5.24
CA VAL A 59 3.58 3.78 5.31
C VAL A 59 3.81 4.25 6.75
N PRO A 60 4.75 5.16 7.01
CA PRO A 60 4.88 5.76 8.34
C PRO A 60 3.56 6.40 8.77
N SER A 61 3.25 6.38 10.07
CA SER A 61 1.99 6.96 10.57
C SER A 61 1.78 8.42 10.20
N SER A 62 2.86 9.19 10.07
CA SER A 62 2.85 10.59 9.61
C SER A 62 2.39 10.77 8.16
N GLY A 63 2.55 9.76 7.30
CA GLY A 63 2.14 9.82 5.89
C GLY A 63 0.69 9.38 5.63
N ILE A 64 -0.01 8.84 6.63
CA ILE A 64 -1.35 8.27 6.45
C ILE A 64 -2.39 9.33 6.08
N SER A 65 -2.32 10.52 6.69
CA SER A 65 -3.24 11.62 6.36
C SER A 65 -3.17 12.01 4.88
N TRP A 66 -1.95 12.04 4.33
CA TRP A 66 -1.75 12.35 2.92
C TRP A 66 -2.35 11.28 1.99
N PHE A 67 -2.28 10.00 2.37
CA PHE A 67 -3.00 8.95 1.62
C PHE A 67 -4.51 9.16 1.64
N LEU A 68 -5.09 9.61 2.76
CA LEU A 68 -6.51 9.94 2.82
C LEU A 68 -6.86 11.12 1.90
N ASP A 69 -6.06 12.19 1.92
CA ASP A 69 -6.24 13.34 1.04
C ASP A 69 -6.16 12.93 -0.44
N LEU A 70 -5.24 12.03 -0.75
CA LEU A 70 -5.09 11.51 -2.10
C LEU A 70 -6.28 10.62 -2.51
N PHE A 71 -6.72 9.69 -1.65
CA PHE A 71 -7.91 8.90 -1.94
C PHE A 71 -9.14 9.78 -2.10
N ASN A 72 -9.30 10.81 -1.27
CA ASN A 72 -10.36 11.80 -1.41
C ASN A 72 -10.26 12.56 -2.73
N TYR A 73 -9.05 12.94 -3.17
CA TYR A 73 -8.84 13.52 -4.49
C TYR A 73 -9.34 12.58 -5.58
N TYR A 74 -8.96 11.30 -5.55
CA TYR A 74 -9.39 10.32 -6.55
C TYR A 74 -10.89 10.01 -6.53
N VAL A 75 -11.53 10.05 -5.35
CA VAL A 75 -12.97 9.81 -5.21
C VAL A 75 -13.80 11.00 -5.70
N ASN A 76 -13.30 12.23 -5.51
CA ASN A 76 -14.03 13.46 -5.81
C ASN A 76 -13.65 14.12 -7.14
N SER A 77 -12.59 13.65 -7.81
CA SER A 77 -12.21 14.18 -9.13
C SER A 77 -12.96 13.45 -10.22
N ASP A 78 -13.62 14.18 -11.12
CA ASP A 78 -14.20 13.61 -12.33
C ASP A 78 -13.08 13.01 -13.21
N ASP A 79 -13.40 11.94 -13.96
CA ASP A 79 -12.43 11.13 -14.73
C ASP A 79 -11.53 11.93 -15.69
N ASN A 80 -11.87 13.20 -15.99
CA ASN A 80 -11.12 14.08 -16.88
C ASN A 80 -9.95 14.84 -16.20
N ASP A 81 -9.87 14.91 -14.86
CA ASP A 81 -8.85 15.69 -14.12
C ASP A 81 -7.83 14.82 -13.34
N LEU A 82 -7.75 13.55 -13.72
CA LEU A 82 -6.93 12.55 -13.07
C LEU A 82 -5.49 12.56 -13.62
N PHE A 83 -4.59 13.30 -12.97
CA PHE A 83 -3.15 13.35 -13.30
C PHE A 83 -2.30 12.47 -12.37
N SER A 84 -1.20 11.92 -12.91
CA SER A 84 -0.19 11.22 -12.10
C SER A 84 0.41 12.17 -11.05
N LYS A 85 0.55 11.72 -9.79
CA LYS A 85 1.13 12.52 -8.70
C LYS A 85 2.42 11.90 -8.17
N GLU A 86 3.43 12.74 -7.98
CA GLU A 86 4.66 12.38 -7.27
C GLU A 86 4.63 13.01 -5.87
N LEU A 87 4.88 12.21 -4.84
CA LEU A 87 5.13 12.69 -3.49
C LEU A 87 6.53 12.30 -3.05
N GLN A 88 7.32 13.29 -2.70
CA GLN A 88 8.63 13.09 -2.09
C GLN A 88 8.50 13.22 -0.58
N LEU A 89 8.75 12.12 0.13
CA LEU A 89 9.06 12.12 1.56
C LEU A 89 10.58 11.99 1.73
N ASP A 90 11.11 12.46 2.86
CA ASP A 90 12.55 12.59 3.16
C ASP A 90 13.42 11.39 2.73
N THR A 91 12.87 10.18 2.77
CA THR A 91 13.57 8.94 2.40
C THR A 91 12.99 8.20 1.20
N LYS A 92 11.80 8.60 0.70
CA LYS A 92 11.06 7.83 -0.29
C LYS A 92 10.21 8.70 -1.21
N VAL A 93 10.34 8.48 -2.51
CA VAL A 93 9.45 8.99 -3.54
C VAL A 93 8.31 8.00 -3.78
N PHE A 94 7.11 8.52 -3.88
CA PHE A 94 5.88 7.79 -4.15
C PHE A 94 5.33 8.29 -5.48
N TYR A 95 5.05 7.36 -6.41
CA TYR A 95 4.46 7.64 -7.71
C TYR A 95 3.06 7.05 -7.75
N PHE A 96 2.08 7.88 -8.02
CA PHE A 96 0.73 7.46 -8.37
C PHE A 96 0.57 7.72 -9.85
N ASP A 97 0.65 6.65 -10.65
CA ASP A 97 0.50 6.74 -12.09
C ASP A 97 -0.89 6.27 -12.49
N ILE A 98 -1.54 7.06 -13.32
CA ILE A 98 -2.84 6.73 -13.91
C ILE A 98 -2.55 6.47 -15.38
N GLY A 99 -2.74 5.23 -15.81
CA GLY A 99 -2.47 4.82 -17.18
C GLY A 99 -3.66 4.10 -17.79
N GLU A 100 -4.02 4.45 -19.01
CA GLU A 100 -4.90 3.60 -19.81
C GLU A 100 -4.11 2.42 -20.37
N ASN A 101 -4.65 1.20 -20.22
CA ASN A 101 -4.20 0.06 -20.99
C ASN A 101 -5.29 -0.33 -21.98
N ARG A 102 -4.95 -1.05 -23.06
CA ARG A 102 -5.85 -1.42 -24.18
C ARG A 102 -7.10 -2.24 -23.78
N ARG A 103 -7.29 -2.51 -22.48
CA ARG A 103 -8.43 -3.24 -21.93
C ARG A 103 -9.19 -2.51 -20.81
N ARG A 104 -8.57 -1.63 -19.99
CA ARG A 104 -9.18 -0.81 -18.91
C ARG A 104 -8.21 0.26 -18.37
N SER A 105 -8.73 1.24 -17.61
CA SER A 105 -7.92 2.15 -16.78
C SER A 105 -7.15 1.34 -15.72
N LYS A 106 -5.88 1.67 -15.50
CA LYS A 106 -5.02 1.09 -14.46
C LYS A 106 -4.49 2.23 -13.60
N ASN A 107 -4.76 2.14 -12.30
CA ASN A 107 -4.17 3.03 -11.31
C ASN A 107 -3.02 2.25 -10.66
N SER A 108 -1.78 2.71 -10.86
CA SER A 108 -0.61 2.06 -10.26
C SER A 108 -0.02 2.98 -9.20
N PHE A 109 0.31 2.39 -8.06
CA PHE A 109 0.97 3.08 -6.98
C PHE A 109 2.33 2.43 -6.71
N SER A 110 3.41 3.17 -6.90
CA SER A 110 4.75 2.67 -6.66
C SER A 110 5.53 3.56 -5.71
N SER A 111 6.58 3.01 -5.10
CA SER A 111 7.46 3.78 -4.23
C SER A 111 8.91 3.39 -4.44
N ARG A 112 9.81 4.37 -4.36
CA ARG A 112 11.26 4.25 -4.56
C ARG A 112 12.02 5.04 -3.48
N PRO A 113 13.11 4.52 -2.91
CA PRO A 113 13.94 5.30 -1.98
C PRO A 113 14.60 6.51 -2.68
N VAL A 114 14.79 7.62 -1.96
CA VAL A 114 15.38 8.88 -2.49
C VAL A 114 16.91 8.80 -2.64
N THR A 115 17.56 7.78 -2.07
CA THR A 115 19.02 7.72 -1.96
C THR A 115 19.75 7.39 -3.27
N ARG A 116 20.85 8.11 -3.52
CA ARG A 116 21.69 8.04 -4.75
C ARG A 116 22.51 6.73 -4.92
N SER A 117 22.33 5.72 -4.08
CA SER A 117 23.14 4.51 -4.17
C SER A 117 22.52 3.34 -3.41
N TYR A 118 21.32 2.89 -3.77
CA TYR A 118 20.93 1.49 -3.52
C TYR A 118 19.99 1.02 -4.62
N ALA A 119 20.40 -0.06 -5.28
CA ALA A 119 19.70 -0.64 -6.40
C ALA A 119 18.28 -1.10 -6.02
N LYS A 120 17.30 -0.58 -6.77
CA LYS A 120 16.20 -1.34 -7.37
C LYS A 120 15.35 -2.20 -6.39
N ALA A 121 14.64 -1.54 -5.46
CA ALA A 121 13.40 -2.08 -4.90
C ALA A 121 12.23 -1.19 -5.37
N HIS A 122 11.59 -1.59 -6.47
CA HIS A 122 10.30 -1.03 -6.86
C HIS A 122 9.21 -1.90 -6.24
N ASN A 123 8.55 -1.40 -5.21
CA ASN A 123 7.29 -1.99 -4.78
C ASN A 123 6.17 -1.21 -5.46
N THR A 124 5.49 -1.88 -6.40
CA THR A 124 4.34 -1.36 -7.12
C THR A 124 3.10 -2.15 -6.73
N LEU A 125 2.09 -1.46 -6.23
CA LEU A 125 0.72 -1.94 -6.09
C LEU A 125 -0.07 -1.53 -7.33
N LEU A 126 -0.87 -2.46 -7.86
CA LEU A 126 -1.70 -2.23 -9.04
C LEU A 126 -3.16 -2.29 -8.61
N PHE A 127 -3.79 -1.12 -8.57
CA PHE A 127 -5.23 -0.99 -8.39
C PHE A 127 -5.88 -1.08 -9.78
N ILE A 128 -6.73 -2.07 -9.99
CA ILE A 128 -7.53 -2.19 -11.20
C ILE A 128 -8.90 -1.60 -10.85
N ALA A 129 -9.36 -0.62 -11.63
CA ALA A 129 -10.73 -0.12 -11.60
C ALA A 129 -11.62 -0.89 -12.59
#